data_AF-A0A7K3Y3A0-F1
#
_entry.id   AF-A0A7K3Y3A0-F1
#
_cell.length_a   1.000
_cell.length_b   1.000
_cell.length_c   1.000
_cell.angle_alpha   90.00
_cell.angle_beta   90.00
_cell.angle_gamma   90.00
#
_symmetry.space_group_name_H-M   'P 1'
#
loop_
_entity.id
_entity.type
_entity.pdbx_description
1 polymer ?
#
loop_
_entity_poly.entity_id
_entity_poly.type
_entity_poly.pdbx_seq_one_letter_code
_entity_poly.pdbx_strand_id
1 'polypeptide(L)'
;MALDRLLTVARKEFSDHVTSRRFLIILALLLIISAIGMHSGIGSYNTMLESYNQQLQYMQEFEDDTIGRWMPEKPSIMLIFNAMMTYMVSLGSILAIAIGFDLVSKEKETRSLKSLLSHPVYRDEIINGKALGGIAALGFAVALALAISLATLLIFSIVPTLEEFAAILIFGAVTLGFLLAYFAIALTASTISRESGNALVYTLVIFFIVSSLFPMLGMVVGEALAGDPPEPPNIQISSGRTATAVASTSGYFTSTSSQSVVHTSEGLDPEWQQYEEDMKAYSEKRILINDVTNLISPQMNYYVAAMAVTNPRIAMIISSPYQPMPEETPGLAEALRDVWKNIAALIVFPSVFFAVAYIKFMRMDIR
;
A
#
# COMPACT_ATOMS: atom_id res chain seq x y z
N MET A 1 0.27 -21.64 31.63
CA MET A 1 1.11 -20.82 32.53
C MET A 1 1.94 -19.77 31.80
N ALA A 2 2.87 -20.11 30.89
CA ALA A 2 3.67 -19.11 30.15
C ALA A 2 2.82 -18.28 29.17
N LEU A 3 1.94 -18.94 28.40
CA LEU A 3 1.01 -18.27 27.49
C LEU A 3 0.07 -17.29 28.23
N ASP A 4 -0.39 -17.67 29.42
CA ASP A 4 -1.31 -16.85 30.23
C ASP A 4 -0.61 -15.57 30.73
N ARG A 5 0.67 -15.66 31.10
CA ARG A 5 1.49 -14.50 31.49
C ARG A 5 1.72 -13.58 30.30
N LEU A 6 2.12 -14.13 29.16
CA LEU A 6 2.28 -13.39 27.91
C LEU A 6 1.01 -12.62 27.53
N LEU A 7 -0.15 -13.29 27.54
CA LEU A 7 -1.45 -12.68 27.24
C LEU A 7 -1.83 -11.60 28.26
N THR A 8 -1.50 -11.80 29.54
CA THR A 8 -1.74 -10.79 30.57
C THR A 8 -0.91 -9.53 30.31
N VAL A 9 0.37 -9.67 29.95
CA VAL A 9 1.24 -8.55 29.57
C VAL A 9 0.69 -7.87 28.31
N ALA A 10 0.38 -8.63 27.26
CA ALA A 10 -0.16 -8.10 26.01
C ALA A 10 -1.47 -7.32 26.21
N ARG A 11 -2.39 -7.84 27.04
CA ARG A 11 -3.65 -7.17 27.36
C ARG A 11 -3.44 -5.85 28.10
N LYS A 12 -2.49 -5.82 29.03
CA LYS A 12 -2.12 -4.58 29.72
C LYS A 12 -1.57 -3.56 28.73
N GLU A 13 -0.59 -3.93 27.91
CA GLU A 13 0.04 -3.05 26.92
C GLU A 13 -0.98 -2.52 25.90
N PHE A 14 -1.89 -3.39 25.42
CA PHE A 14 -3.02 -2.97 24.58
C PHE A 14 -3.89 -1.91 25.26
N SER A 15 -4.28 -2.14 26.52
CA SER A 15 -5.10 -1.19 27.28
C SER A 15 -4.38 0.15 27.46
N ASP A 16 -3.08 0.10 27.76
CA ASP A 16 -2.24 1.29 27.94
C ASP A 16 -2.14 2.09 26.62
N HIS A 17 -1.98 1.42 25.48
CA HIS A 17 -1.99 2.07 24.17
C HIS A 17 -3.34 2.73 23.86
N VAL A 18 -4.44 1.96 23.91
CA VAL A 18 -5.77 2.44 23.48
C VAL A 18 -6.30 3.56 24.37
N THR A 19 -5.93 3.58 25.64
CA THR A 19 -6.34 4.63 26.60
C THR A 19 -5.43 5.87 26.55
N SER A 20 -4.25 5.78 25.91
CA SER A 20 -3.31 6.89 25.90
C SER A 20 -3.85 8.08 25.08
N ARG A 21 -3.68 9.30 25.61
CA ARG A 21 -4.09 10.54 24.90
C ARG A 21 -3.43 10.67 23.53
N ARG A 22 -2.16 10.26 23.42
CA ARG A 22 -1.40 10.31 22.15
C ARG A 22 -2.05 9.40 21.10
N PHE A 23 -2.35 8.16 21.46
CA PHE A 23 -3.04 7.23 20.57
C PHE A 23 -4.42 7.74 20.18
N LEU A 24 -5.23 8.20 21.13
CA LEU A 24 -6.58 8.70 20.85
C LEU A 24 -6.59 9.90 19.90
N ILE A 25 -5.63 10.83 20.04
CA ILE A 25 -5.52 11.98 19.12
C ILE A 25 -5.17 11.51 17.70
N ILE A 26 -4.15 10.65 17.56
CA ILE A 26 -3.72 10.18 16.24
C ILE A 26 -4.78 9.28 15.61
N LEU A 27 -5.44 8.43 16.41
CA LEU A 27 -6.57 7.61 15.98
C LEU A 27 -7.71 8.51 15.49
N ALA A 28 -8.13 9.51 16.27
CA ALA A 28 -9.19 10.43 15.86
C ALA A 28 -8.87 11.13 14.52
N LEU A 29 -7.63 11.61 14.35
CA LEU A 29 -7.17 12.18 13.09
C LEU A 29 -7.23 11.18 11.93
N LEU A 30 -6.78 9.94 12.16
CA LEU A 30 -6.84 8.86 11.17
C LEU A 30 -8.28 8.55 10.78
N LEU A 31 -9.21 8.48 11.73
CA LEU A 31 -10.62 8.22 11.47
C LEU A 31 -11.30 9.35 10.70
N ILE A 32 -11.05 10.61 11.09
CA ILE A 32 -11.58 11.80 10.40
C ILE A 32 -11.14 11.79 8.94
N ILE A 33 -9.85 11.56 8.69
CA ILE A 33 -9.32 11.59 7.34
C ILE A 33 -9.75 10.35 6.55
N SER A 34 -9.92 9.20 7.19
CA SER A 34 -10.53 8.03 6.54
C SER A 34 -11.96 8.34 6.08
N ALA A 35 -12.76 9.02 6.91
CA ALA A 35 -14.11 9.44 6.54
C ALA A 35 -14.11 10.47 5.40
N ILE A 36 -13.18 11.44 5.41
CA ILE A 36 -12.99 12.38 4.29
C ILE A 36 -12.59 11.63 3.01
N GLY A 37 -11.69 10.65 3.11
CA GLY A 37 -11.27 9.82 2.00
C GLY A 37 -12.43 9.01 1.41
N MET A 38 -13.26 8.41 2.25
CA MET A 38 -14.47 7.72 1.81
C MET A 38 -15.45 8.67 1.11
N HIS A 39 -15.66 9.87 1.65
CA HIS A 39 -16.53 10.86 1.03
C HIS A 39 -16.02 11.30 -0.36
N SER A 40 -14.71 11.56 -0.48
CA SER A 40 -14.08 11.88 -1.76
C SER A 40 -14.12 10.70 -2.76
N GLY A 41 -13.91 9.48 -2.26
CA GLY A 41 -14.00 8.25 -3.04
C GLY A 41 -15.41 8.01 -3.59
N ILE A 42 -16.46 8.25 -2.78
CA ILE A 42 -17.86 8.15 -3.21
C ILE A 42 -18.17 9.16 -4.32
N GLY A 43 -17.68 10.40 -4.20
CA GLY A 43 -17.80 11.39 -5.27
C GLY A 43 -17.18 10.89 -6.58
N SER A 44 -15.96 10.36 -6.51
CA SER A 44 -15.24 9.80 -7.67
C SER A 44 -15.98 8.61 -8.28
N TYR A 45 -16.50 7.71 -7.44
CA TYR A 45 -17.31 6.57 -7.87
C TYR A 45 -18.59 7.01 -8.58
N ASN A 46 -19.31 8.00 -8.03
CA ASN A 46 -20.54 8.50 -8.64
C ASN A 46 -20.29 9.13 -10.01
N THR A 47 -19.21 9.92 -10.16
CA THR A 47 -18.82 10.48 -11.47
C THR A 47 -18.51 9.38 -12.49
N MET A 48 -17.84 8.30 -12.07
CA MET A 48 -17.54 7.17 -12.95
C MET A 48 -18.79 6.34 -13.28
N LEU A 49 -19.74 6.24 -12.35
CA LEU A 49 -21.02 5.59 -12.58
C LEU A 49 -21.88 6.40 -13.56
N GLU A 50 -21.83 7.72 -13.48
CA GLU A 50 -22.51 8.61 -14.43
C GLU A 50 -21.92 8.47 -15.84
N SER A 51 -20.59 8.46 -15.98
CA SER A 51 -19.93 8.26 -17.28
C SER A 51 -20.19 6.86 -17.85
N TYR A 52 -20.26 5.82 -17.01
CA TYR A 52 -20.70 4.48 -17.41
C TYR A 52 -22.13 4.47 -17.96
N ASN A 53 -23.07 5.10 -17.26
CA ASN A 53 -24.46 5.17 -17.69
C ASN A 53 -24.62 5.95 -19.01
N GLN A 54 -23.86 7.04 -19.19
CA GLN A 54 -23.83 7.79 -20.45
C GLN A 54 -23.32 6.93 -21.61
N GLN A 55 -22.23 6.17 -21.41
CA GLN A 55 -21.70 5.26 -22.43
C GLN A 55 -22.71 4.18 -22.83
N LEU A 56 -23.44 3.61 -21.87
CA LEU A 56 -24.52 2.67 -22.15
C LEU A 56 -25.64 3.30 -22.98
N GLN A 57 -26.03 4.54 -22.70
CA GLN A 57 -27.06 5.26 -23.47
C GLN A 57 -26.60 5.52 -24.90
N TYR A 58 -25.36 5.97 -25.10
CA TYR A 58 -24.80 6.16 -26.45
C TYR A 58 -24.78 4.85 -27.26
N MET A 59 -24.45 3.72 -26.64
CA MET A 59 -24.48 2.42 -27.33
C MET A 59 -25.90 1.91 -27.65
N GLN A 60 -26.90 2.32 -26.88
CA GLN A 60 -28.31 2.01 -27.18
C GLN A 60 -28.86 2.87 -28.32
N GLU A 61 -28.36 4.10 -28.45
CA GLU A 61 -28.81 5.06 -29.47
C GLU A 61 -28.13 4.84 -30.83
N PHE A 62 -26.87 4.43 -30.84
CA PHE A 62 -26.11 4.13 -32.07
C PHE A 62 -25.98 2.62 -32.27
N GLU A 63 -27.03 2.01 -32.81
CA GLU A 63 -27.10 0.58 -33.18
C GLU A 63 -26.32 0.30 -34.49
N ASP A 64 -25.04 0.68 -34.54
CA ASP A 64 -24.15 0.35 -35.67
C ASP A 64 -23.30 -0.89 -35.32
N ASP A 65 -23.40 -1.92 -36.16
CA ASP A 65 -22.83 -3.26 -35.98
C ASP A 65 -21.35 -3.34 -36.42
N THR A 66 -20.76 -2.21 -36.81
CA THR A 66 -19.48 -2.17 -37.54
C THR A 66 -18.26 -1.78 -36.71
N ILE A 67 -18.43 -1.36 -35.44
CA ILE A 67 -17.31 -1.02 -34.54
C ILE A 67 -17.27 -2.06 -33.43
N GLY A 68 -16.16 -2.80 -33.32
CA GLY A 68 -15.92 -3.75 -32.23
C GLY A 68 -16.23 -3.11 -30.88
N ARG A 69 -17.36 -3.51 -30.27
CA ARG A 69 -17.90 -2.85 -29.10
C ARG A 69 -17.05 -3.19 -27.88
N TRP A 70 -16.24 -2.24 -27.46
CA TRP A 70 -15.72 -2.21 -26.09
C TRP A 70 -16.91 -1.99 -25.17
N MET A 71 -17.32 -3.04 -24.47
CA MET A 71 -18.45 -2.98 -23.55
C MET A 71 -17.96 -2.25 -22.28
N PRO A 72 -18.58 -1.11 -21.89
CA PRO A 72 -18.22 -0.43 -20.66
C PRO A 72 -18.41 -1.39 -19.48
N GLU A 73 -17.45 -1.41 -18.56
CA GLU A 73 -17.54 -2.19 -17.33
C GLU A 73 -18.12 -1.32 -16.21
N LYS A 74 -18.99 -1.91 -15.39
CA LYS A 74 -19.54 -1.21 -14.23
C LYS A 74 -18.40 -0.92 -13.23
N PRO A 75 -18.25 0.32 -12.73
CA PRO A 75 -17.22 0.63 -11.74
C PRO A 75 -17.44 -0.16 -10.45
N SER A 76 -16.35 -0.67 -9.88
CA SER A 76 -16.34 -1.37 -8.58
C SER A 76 -16.45 -0.39 -7.42
N ILE A 77 -17.14 -0.79 -6.34
CA ILE A 77 -17.20 -0.04 -5.08
C ILE A 77 -15.79 0.11 -4.48
N MET A 78 -14.86 -0.78 -4.80
CA MET A 78 -13.49 -0.75 -4.28
C MET A 78 -12.69 0.47 -4.72
N LEU A 79 -13.11 1.15 -5.80
CA LEU A 79 -12.52 2.40 -6.24
C LEU A 79 -12.61 3.50 -5.15
N ILE A 80 -13.66 3.46 -4.31
CA ILE A 80 -13.87 4.40 -3.21
C ILE A 80 -12.70 4.36 -2.22
N PHE A 81 -12.08 3.18 -2.04
CA PHE A 81 -10.99 2.97 -1.08
C PHE A 81 -9.63 3.47 -1.59
N ASN A 82 -9.50 3.86 -2.88
CA ASN A 82 -8.25 4.39 -3.42
C ASN A 82 -7.85 5.72 -2.75
N ALA A 83 -8.83 6.61 -2.52
CA ALA A 83 -8.61 7.83 -1.75
C ALA A 83 -8.14 7.50 -0.31
N MET A 84 -8.77 6.52 0.32
CA MET A 84 -8.40 6.05 1.67
C MET A 84 -6.98 5.48 1.71
N MET A 85 -6.55 4.75 0.68
CA MET A 85 -5.18 4.22 0.56
C MET A 85 -4.13 5.34 0.68
N THR A 86 -4.32 6.45 -0.05
CA THR A 86 -3.40 7.60 -0.03
C THR A 86 -3.27 8.20 1.38
N TYR A 87 -4.38 8.30 2.10
CA TYR A 87 -4.37 8.81 3.48
C TYR A 87 -3.77 7.81 4.48
N MET A 88 -3.95 6.50 4.27
CA MET A 88 -3.30 5.48 5.11
C MET A 88 -1.77 5.52 5.00
N VAL A 89 -1.22 5.76 3.80
CA VAL A 89 0.23 5.89 3.63
C VAL A 89 0.80 7.00 4.51
N SER A 90 0.15 8.17 4.50
CA SER A 90 0.62 9.34 5.23
C SER A 90 0.43 9.24 6.74
N LEU A 91 -0.78 8.98 7.23
CA LEU A 91 -1.09 9.01 8.66
C LEU A 91 -0.99 7.66 9.36
N GLY A 92 -1.23 6.57 8.64
CA GLY A 92 -1.10 5.23 9.19
C GLY A 92 0.32 4.97 9.68
N SER A 93 1.33 5.35 8.87
CA SER A 93 2.73 5.26 9.25
C SER A 93 3.07 6.04 10.52
N ILE A 94 2.52 7.26 10.67
CA ILE A 94 2.69 8.07 11.89
C ILE A 94 2.07 7.37 13.11
N LEU A 95 0.87 6.80 12.98
CA LEU A 95 0.24 6.03 14.06
C LEU A 95 1.09 4.83 14.46
N ALA A 96 1.58 4.06 13.49
CA ALA A 96 2.44 2.91 13.73
C ALA A 96 3.74 3.29 14.46
N ILE A 97 4.38 4.38 14.03
CA ILE A 97 5.58 4.92 14.68
C ILE A 97 5.28 5.38 16.10
N ALA A 98 4.19 6.12 16.29
CA ALA A 98 3.80 6.68 17.59
C ALA A 98 3.51 5.61 18.65
N ILE A 99 3.00 4.45 18.25
CA ILE A 99 2.80 3.30 19.14
C ILE A 99 4.13 2.61 19.46
N GLY A 100 5.07 2.57 18.50
CA GLY A 100 6.28 1.76 18.63
C GLY A 100 7.52 2.44 19.23
N PHE A 101 7.69 3.76 19.03
CA PHE A 101 9.00 4.40 19.22
C PHE A 101 9.49 4.44 20.68
N ASP A 102 8.57 4.54 21.65
CA ASP A 102 8.89 4.64 23.08
C ASP A 102 8.52 3.39 23.90
N LEU A 103 8.19 2.27 23.24
CA LEU A 103 7.77 1.01 23.89
C LEU A 103 8.78 0.44 24.88
N VAL A 104 10.07 0.54 24.57
CA VAL A 104 11.17 -0.01 25.38
C VAL A 104 12.10 1.10 25.87
N SER A 105 12.38 2.10 25.03
CA SER A 105 13.26 3.22 25.36
C SER A 105 12.75 4.04 26.55
N LYS A 106 11.43 4.23 26.70
CA LYS A 106 10.83 4.92 27.85
C LYS A 106 11.09 4.22 29.17
N GLU A 107 11.03 2.90 29.19
CA GLU A 107 11.28 2.09 30.40
C GLU A 107 12.75 2.06 30.78
N LYS A 108 13.65 2.12 29.78
CA LYS A 108 15.09 2.29 30.01
C LYS A 108 15.40 3.67 30.59
N GLU A 109 14.82 4.71 30.01
CA GLU A 109 15.03 6.10 30.41
C GLU A 109 14.54 6.34 31.84
N THR A 110 13.36 5.81 32.18
CA THR A 110 12.78 5.90 33.54
C THR A 110 13.35 4.88 34.53
N ARG A 111 14.26 4.00 34.10
CA ARG A 111 14.83 2.88 34.88
C ARG A 111 13.79 1.90 35.45
N SER A 112 12.54 1.97 35.00
CA SER A 112 11.45 1.09 35.45
C SER A 112 11.65 -0.36 34.99
N LEU A 113 12.44 -0.57 33.93
CA LEU A 113 12.73 -1.90 33.40
C LEU A 113 13.37 -2.84 34.44
N LYS A 114 14.23 -2.31 35.32
CA LYS A 114 14.85 -3.09 36.41
C LYS A 114 13.83 -3.59 37.43
N SER A 115 12.79 -2.79 37.70
CA SER A 115 11.70 -3.14 38.60
C SER A 115 10.76 -4.18 37.98
N LEU A 116 10.51 -4.10 36.67
CA LEU A 116 9.70 -5.11 35.96
C LEU A 116 10.34 -6.50 35.99
N LEU A 117 11.67 -6.57 35.94
CA LEU A 117 12.43 -7.82 35.88
C LEU A 117 12.77 -8.43 37.24
N SER A 118 12.47 -7.74 38.34
CA SER A 118 12.58 -8.32 39.68
C SER A 118 11.35 -9.16 40.03
N HIS A 119 10.27 -9.04 39.27
CA HIS A 119 9.09 -9.91 39.34
C HIS A 119 9.25 -11.16 38.47
N PRO A 120 8.51 -12.25 38.73
CA PRO A 120 8.64 -13.54 38.01
C PRO A 120 8.00 -13.50 36.61
N VAL A 121 8.42 -12.54 35.77
CA VAL A 121 8.04 -12.39 34.36
C VAL A 121 9.31 -12.48 33.53
N TYR A 122 9.32 -13.38 32.55
CA TYR A 122 10.50 -13.60 31.73
C TYR A 122 10.67 -12.50 30.66
N ARG A 123 11.92 -12.30 30.19
CA ARG A 123 12.25 -11.23 29.23
C ARG A 123 11.56 -11.42 27.87
N ASP A 124 11.44 -12.67 27.43
CA ASP A 124 10.72 -13.07 26.22
C ASP A 124 9.21 -12.78 26.34
N GLU A 125 8.61 -13.02 27.50
CA GLU A 125 7.20 -12.68 27.78
C GLU A 125 6.96 -11.15 27.71
N ILE A 126 7.93 -10.34 28.16
CA ILE A 126 7.83 -8.88 28.13
C ILE A 126 7.88 -8.34 26.70
N ILE A 127 8.90 -8.71 25.92
CA ILE A 127 9.07 -8.17 24.56
C ILE A 127 7.96 -8.65 23.62
N ASN A 128 7.58 -9.93 23.70
CA ASN A 128 6.48 -10.47 22.90
C ASN A 128 5.15 -9.88 23.35
N GLY A 129 4.95 -9.64 24.65
CA GLY A 129 3.77 -8.97 25.18
C GLY A 129 3.62 -7.54 24.67
N LYS A 130 4.72 -6.77 24.65
CA LYS A 130 4.77 -5.42 24.06
C LYS A 130 4.47 -5.41 22.58
N ALA A 131 5.09 -6.32 21.81
CA ALA A 131 4.83 -6.44 20.38
C ALA A 131 3.36 -6.78 20.12
N LEU A 132 2.81 -7.79 20.80
CA LEU A 132 1.41 -8.21 20.65
C LEU A 132 0.40 -7.13 21.09
N GLY A 133 0.67 -6.41 22.17
CA GLY A 133 -0.16 -5.30 22.62
C GLY A 133 -0.22 -4.16 21.60
N GLY A 134 0.92 -3.81 21.01
CA GLY A 134 1.00 -2.83 19.92
C GLY A 134 0.32 -3.30 18.62
N ILE A 135 0.54 -4.57 18.23
CA ILE A 135 -0.14 -5.20 17.08
C ILE A 135 -1.67 -5.16 17.27
N ALA A 136 -2.16 -5.50 18.46
CA ALA A 136 -3.59 -5.45 18.77
C ALA A 136 -4.15 -4.02 18.73
N ALA A 137 -3.39 -3.02 19.19
CA ALA A 137 -3.80 -1.61 19.15
C ALA A 137 -3.90 -1.10 17.70
N LEU A 138 -2.96 -1.49 16.84
CA LEU A 138 -3.02 -1.20 15.39
C LEU A 138 -4.17 -1.93 14.70
N GLY A 139 -4.37 -3.21 15.00
CA GLY A 139 -5.50 -3.99 14.50
C GLY A 139 -6.84 -3.37 14.90
N PHE A 140 -6.96 -2.88 16.13
CA PHE A 140 -8.14 -2.15 16.59
C PHE A 140 -8.36 -0.84 15.80
N ALA A 141 -7.30 -0.07 15.57
CA ALA A 141 -7.40 1.16 14.77
C ALA A 141 -7.87 0.89 13.33
N VAL A 142 -7.29 -0.13 12.68
CA VAL A 142 -7.69 -0.55 11.33
C VAL A 142 -9.13 -1.07 11.32
N ALA A 143 -9.51 -1.93 12.27
CA ALA A 143 -10.88 -2.43 12.37
C ALA A 143 -11.91 -1.31 12.54
N LEU A 144 -11.59 -0.29 13.33
CA LEU A 144 -12.46 0.87 13.52
C LEU A 144 -12.55 1.73 12.25
N ALA A 145 -11.44 1.92 11.53
CA ALA A 145 -11.44 2.60 10.24
C ALA A 145 -12.29 1.84 9.20
N LEU A 146 -12.17 0.52 9.13
CA LEU A 146 -13.00 -0.32 8.27
C LEU A 146 -14.48 -0.28 8.68
N ALA A 147 -14.79 -0.32 9.97
CA ALA A 147 -16.16 -0.20 10.46
C ALA A 147 -16.81 1.14 10.06
N ILE A 148 -16.05 2.25 10.16
CA ILE A 148 -16.50 3.57 9.71
C ILE A 148 -16.67 3.61 8.19
N SER A 149 -15.75 3.00 7.44
CA SER A 149 -15.87 2.90 5.97
C SER A 149 -17.14 2.17 5.56
N LEU A 150 -17.43 1.03 6.20
CA LEU A 150 -18.64 0.25 5.94
C LEU A 150 -19.90 1.02 6.35
N ALA A 151 -19.88 1.68 7.51
CA ALA A 151 -20.99 2.54 7.93
C ALA A 151 -21.27 3.65 6.92
N THR A 152 -20.22 4.26 6.37
CA THR A 152 -20.36 5.32 5.35
C THR A 152 -20.95 4.76 4.06
N LEU A 153 -20.49 3.60 3.58
CA LEU A 153 -21.08 2.94 2.40
C LEU A 153 -22.60 2.72 2.59
N LEU A 154 -22.99 2.18 3.75
CA LEU A 154 -24.40 1.92 4.06
C LEU A 154 -25.23 3.21 4.16
N ILE A 155 -24.69 4.30 4.73
CA ILE A 155 -25.35 5.61 4.79
C ILE A 155 -25.63 6.15 3.38
N PHE A 156 -24.70 5.95 2.44
CA PHE A 156 -24.86 6.35 1.04
C PHE A 156 -25.64 5.32 0.20
N SER A 157 -26.30 4.34 0.83
CA SER A 157 -27.07 3.27 0.17
C SER A 157 -26.24 2.42 -0.81
N ILE A 158 -24.93 2.31 -0.56
CA ILE A 158 -24.02 1.45 -1.31
C ILE A 158 -23.82 0.17 -0.50
N VAL A 159 -24.41 -0.94 -0.96
CA VAL A 159 -24.29 -2.24 -0.29
C VAL A 159 -23.23 -3.08 -1.01
N PRO A 160 -22.11 -3.45 -0.34
CA PRO A 160 -21.09 -4.27 -0.95
C PRO A 160 -21.59 -5.70 -1.17
N THR A 161 -21.21 -6.29 -2.29
CA THR A 161 -21.37 -7.72 -2.56
C THR A 161 -20.45 -8.55 -1.65
N LEU A 162 -20.62 -9.88 -1.63
CA LEU A 162 -19.78 -10.78 -0.84
C LEU A 162 -18.30 -10.69 -1.24
N GLU A 163 -18.03 -10.57 -2.54
CA GLU A 163 -16.67 -10.43 -3.08
C GLU A 163 -16.06 -9.09 -2.68
N GLU A 164 -16.80 -7.99 -2.83
CA GLU A 164 -16.34 -6.66 -2.39
C GLU A 164 -16.14 -6.59 -0.88
N PHE A 165 -16.98 -7.27 -0.09
CA PHE A 165 -16.79 -7.37 1.36
C PHE A 165 -15.49 -8.13 1.70
N ALA A 166 -15.19 -9.23 1.01
CA ALA A 166 -13.92 -9.93 1.15
C ALA A 166 -12.73 -9.04 0.74
N ALA A 167 -12.86 -8.28 -0.34
CA ALA A 167 -11.86 -7.31 -0.78
C ALA A 167 -11.61 -6.22 0.28
N ILE A 168 -12.65 -5.68 0.94
CA ILE A 168 -12.50 -4.73 2.05
C ILE A 168 -11.69 -5.34 3.20
N LEU A 169 -11.95 -6.60 3.56
CA LEU A 169 -11.20 -7.29 4.61
C LEU A 169 -9.73 -7.51 4.23
N ILE A 170 -9.48 -7.88 2.97
CA ILE A 170 -8.12 -8.06 2.44
C ILE A 170 -7.37 -6.73 2.39
N PHE A 171 -8.02 -5.64 1.95
CA PHE A 171 -7.49 -4.29 2.02
C PHE A 171 -7.11 -3.92 3.47
N GLY A 172 -7.97 -4.26 4.43
CA GLY A 172 -7.69 -4.13 5.86
C GLY A 172 -6.46 -4.90 6.31
N ALA A 173 -6.32 -6.16 5.89
CA ALA A 173 -5.17 -7.00 6.22
C ALA A 173 -3.86 -6.48 5.62
N VAL A 174 -3.88 -6.02 4.36
CA VAL A 174 -2.75 -5.37 3.68
C VAL A 174 -2.37 -4.07 4.40
N THR A 175 -3.35 -3.29 4.81
CA THR A 175 -3.15 -2.08 5.64
C THR A 175 -2.50 -2.43 6.97
N LEU A 176 -2.97 -3.47 7.66
CA LEU A 176 -2.36 -3.89 8.91
C LEU A 176 -0.90 -4.31 8.70
N GLY A 177 -0.58 -5.12 7.69
CA GLY A 177 0.79 -5.52 7.36
C GLY A 177 1.72 -4.32 7.13
N PHE A 178 1.23 -3.31 6.42
CA PHE A 178 1.91 -2.03 6.24
C PHE A 178 2.20 -1.30 7.56
N LEU A 179 1.19 -1.17 8.44
CA LEU A 179 1.39 -0.56 9.76
C LEU A 179 2.38 -1.35 10.61
N LEU A 180 2.33 -2.68 10.54
CA LEU A 180 3.26 -3.54 11.27
C LEU A 180 4.70 -3.35 10.83
N ALA A 181 4.96 -3.08 9.55
CA ALA A 181 6.31 -2.80 9.07
C ALA A 181 6.94 -1.57 9.76
N TYR A 182 6.20 -0.47 9.84
CA TYR A 182 6.69 0.75 10.51
C TYR A 182 6.70 0.64 12.03
N PHE A 183 5.73 -0.06 12.60
CA PHE A 183 5.74 -0.39 14.01
C PHE A 183 6.96 -1.24 14.40
N ALA A 184 7.33 -2.22 13.58
CA ALA A 184 8.49 -3.08 13.82
C ALA A 184 9.81 -2.29 13.72
N ILE A 185 9.93 -1.35 12.78
CA ILE A 185 11.06 -0.39 12.73
C ILE A 185 11.12 0.41 14.02
N ALA A 186 9.99 0.98 14.44
CA ALA A 186 9.91 1.83 15.63
C ALA A 186 10.25 1.06 16.91
N LEU A 187 9.72 -0.15 17.07
CA LEU A 187 10.04 -1.04 18.19
C LEU A 187 11.52 -1.42 18.19
N THR A 188 12.10 -1.72 17.03
CA THR A 188 13.53 -2.04 16.91
C THR A 188 14.39 -0.86 17.34
N ALA A 189 14.10 0.35 16.85
CA ALA A 189 14.78 1.56 17.26
C ALA A 189 14.62 1.81 18.79
N SER A 190 13.43 1.57 19.34
CA SER A 190 13.16 1.65 20.79
C SER A 190 13.99 0.65 21.61
N THR A 191 14.20 -0.56 21.07
CA THR A 191 15.02 -1.60 21.73
C THR A 191 16.52 -1.33 21.63
N ILE A 192 16.98 -0.59 20.63
CA ILE A 192 18.41 -0.24 20.47
C ILE A 192 18.75 1.02 21.28
N SER A 193 17.86 2.00 21.27
CA SER A 193 18.08 3.30 21.92
C SER A 193 17.98 3.22 23.45
N ARG A 194 18.73 4.10 24.12
CA ARG A 194 18.65 4.29 25.57
C ARG A 194 17.60 5.32 25.98
N GLU A 195 17.36 6.30 25.12
CA GLU A 195 16.46 7.43 25.33
C GLU A 195 15.35 7.43 24.29
N SER A 196 14.15 7.88 24.68
CA SER A 196 12.97 7.90 23.81
C SER A 196 13.14 8.87 22.63
N GLY A 197 13.84 9.99 22.85
CA GLY A 197 14.16 10.95 21.79
C GLY A 197 15.02 10.34 20.68
N ASN A 198 16.10 9.65 21.03
CA ASN A 198 16.97 9.00 20.04
C ASN A 198 16.26 7.85 19.31
N ALA A 199 15.40 7.10 20.01
CA ALA A 199 14.55 6.08 19.37
C ALA A 199 13.66 6.68 18.28
N LEU A 200 13.03 7.82 18.57
CA LEU A 200 12.19 8.52 17.59
C LEU A 200 13.01 8.98 16.38
N VAL A 201 14.17 9.61 16.61
CA VAL A 201 15.04 10.09 15.52
C VAL A 201 15.48 8.95 14.61
N TYR A 202 15.96 7.82 15.17
CA TYR A 202 16.36 6.67 14.35
C TYR A 202 15.18 6.08 13.57
N THR A 203 14.00 6.02 14.19
CA THR A 203 12.78 5.57 13.51
C THR A 203 12.44 6.45 12.32
N LEU A 204 12.48 7.78 12.49
CA LEU A 204 12.16 8.74 11.44
C LEU A 204 13.19 8.71 10.29
N VAL A 205 14.48 8.56 10.61
CA VAL A 205 15.53 8.44 9.59
C VAL A 205 15.34 7.16 8.77
N ILE A 206 15.12 6.01 9.43
CA ILE A 206 14.88 4.74 8.71
C ILE A 206 13.57 4.82 7.91
N PHE A 207 12.51 5.39 8.49
CA PHE A 207 11.25 5.64 7.81
C PHE A 207 11.47 6.40 6.51
N PHE A 208 12.17 7.53 6.53
CA PHE A 208 12.42 8.35 5.35
C PHE A 208 13.27 7.62 4.30
N ILE A 209 14.30 6.90 4.72
CA ILE A 209 15.16 6.13 3.80
C ILE A 209 14.33 5.07 3.07
N VAL A 210 13.51 4.32 3.80
CA VAL A 210 12.75 3.20 3.23
C VAL A 210 11.52 3.67 2.44
N SER A 211 10.88 4.77 2.86
CA SER A 211 9.66 5.29 2.23
C SER A 211 9.92 6.18 1.02
N SER A 212 11.07 6.86 0.96
CA SER A 212 11.37 7.85 -0.07
C SER A 212 12.66 7.55 -0.80
N LEU A 213 13.77 7.39 -0.07
CA LEU A 213 15.09 7.28 -0.68
C LEU A 213 15.25 5.99 -1.51
N PHE A 214 14.80 4.85 -1.00
CA PHE A 214 14.87 3.58 -1.72
C PHE A 214 14.05 3.59 -3.01
N PRO A 215 12.74 3.87 -3.01
CA PRO A 215 11.98 3.99 -4.27
C PRO A 215 12.63 4.95 -5.28
N MET A 216 13.14 6.09 -4.82
CA MET A 216 13.85 7.05 -5.67
C MET A 216 15.11 6.44 -6.30
N LEU A 217 15.94 5.76 -5.51
CA LEU A 217 17.14 5.08 -6.02
C LEU A 217 16.78 3.97 -7.00
N GLY A 218 15.70 3.23 -6.76
CA GLY A 218 15.21 2.19 -7.67
C GLY A 218 14.89 2.73 -9.06
N MET A 219 14.20 3.88 -9.11
CA MET A 219 13.91 4.56 -10.38
C MET A 219 15.19 5.01 -11.10
N VAL A 220 16.09 5.72 -10.39
CA VAL A 220 17.33 6.26 -10.98
C VAL A 220 18.25 5.16 -11.47
N VAL A 221 18.44 4.09 -10.68
CA VAL A 221 19.28 2.95 -11.05
C VAL A 221 18.62 2.16 -12.18
N GLY A 222 17.29 2.02 -12.17
CA GLY A 222 16.53 1.40 -13.25
C GLY A 222 16.75 2.11 -14.59
N GLU A 223 16.68 3.44 -14.62
CA GLU A 223 16.93 4.23 -15.82
C GLU A 223 18.39 4.13 -16.28
N ALA A 224 19.35 4.30 -15.35
CA ALA A 224 20.77 4.24 -15.68
C ALA A 224 21.20 2.87 -16.23
N LEU A 225 20.61 1.77 -15.75
CA LEU A 225 20.93 0.42 -16.20
C LEU A 225 20.10 -0.03 -17.40
N ALA A 226 18.87 0.47 -17.57
CA ALA A 226 18.05 0.16 -18.74
C ALA A 226 18.66 0.78 -20.01
N GLY A 227 19.25 1.97 -19.91
CA GLY A 227 19.86 2.69 -21.02
C GLY A 227 18.88 3.70 -21.64
N ASP A 228 19.18 4.15 -22.85
CA ASP A 228 18.28 5.04 -23.59
C ASP A 228 17.08 4.24 -24.14
N PRO A 229 15.86 4.81 -24.11
CA PRO A 229 14.69 4.15 -24.68
C PRO A 229 14.83 4.02 -26.21
N PRO A 230 14.35 2.91 -26.81
CA PRO A 230 14.24 2.77 -28.26
C PRO A 230 13.55 3.97 -28.92
N GLU A 231 14.05 4.42 -30.08
CA GLU A 231 13.42 5.51 -30.84
C GLU A 231 12.26 4.97 -31.69
N PRO A 232 11.10 5.66 -31.71
CA PRO A 232 9.98 5.24 -32.55
C PRO A 232 10.32 5.40 -34.04
N PRO A 233 9.84 4.49 -34.92
CA PRO A 233 10.00 4.61 -36.36
C PRO A 233 9.47 5.96 -36.90
N ASN A 234 10.17 6.56 -37.86
CA ASN A 234 9.80 7.86 -38.43
C ASN A 234 8.51 7.78 -39.26
N ILE A 235 7.50 8.58 -38.92
CA ILE A 235 6.21 8.64 -39.62
C ILE A 235 6.16 9.85 -40.56
N GLN A 236 5.77 9.65 -41.82
CA GLN A 236 5.17 10.73 -42.62
C GLN A 236 3.70 10.86 -42.22
N ILE A 237 3.41 11.78 -41.29
CA ILE A 237 2.05 11.99 -40.77
C ILE A 237 1.18 12.65 -41.86
N SER A 238 0.25 11.89 -42.47
CA SER A 238 -0.91 12.48 -43.14
C SER A 238 -1.99 12.75 -42.09
N SER A 239 -1.99 13.99 -41.58
CA SER A 239 -3.08 14.65 -40.83
C SER A 239 -4.14 13.74 -40.20
N GLY A 240 -3.86 13.23 -38.99
CA GLY A 240 -4.80 12.50 -38.14
C GLY A 240 -4.65 12.92 -36.68
N ARG A 241 -5.77 13.01 -35.96
CA ARG A 241 -5.89 13.55 -34.59
C ARG A 241 -4.93 12.88 -33.61
N THR A 242 -4.10 13.69 -32.95
CA THR A 242 -3.30 13.29 -31.78
C THR A 242 -4.19 13.16 -30.55
N ALA A 243 -4.32 11.94 -30.00
CA ALA A 243 -4.93 11.72 -28.70
C ALA A 243 -3.83 11.59 -27.64
N THR A 244 -3.62 12.65 -26.87
CA THR A 244 -2.68 12.64 -25.75
C THR A 244 -3.39 12.13 -24.50
N ALA A 245 -3.24 10.84 -24.18
CA ALA A 245 -3.68 10.32 -22.89
C ALA A 245 -2.61 10.60 -21.83
N VAL A 246 -2.88 11.55 -20.93
CA VAL A 246 -2.04 11.79 -19.75
C VAL A 246 -2.63 10.98 -18.60
N ALA A 247 -2.07 9.80 -18.33
CA ALA A 247 -2.37 9.08 -17.10
C ALA A 247 -1.58 9.72 -15.94
N SER A 248 -2.17 10.72 -15.30
CA SER A 248 -1.63 11.26 -14.04
C SER A 248 -2.15 10.41 -12.88
N THR A 249 -1.40 9.38 -12.51
CA THR A 249 -1.64 8.67 -11.25
C THR A 249 -0.91 9.42 -10.14
N SER A 250 -1.66 10.10 -9.28
CA SER A 250 -1.08 10.74 -8.09
C SER A 250 -0.55 9.66 -7.14
N GLY A 251 0.74 9.78 -6.79
CA GLY A 251 1.43 8.89 -5.86
C GLY A 251 2.41 7.91 -6.57
N TYR A 252 3.71 8.17 -6.37
CA TYR A 252 4.86 7.31 -6.65
C TYR A 252 5.21 6.94 -8.11
N PHE A 253 4.34 7.17 -9.09
CA PHE A 253 4.68 7.01 -10.51
C PHE A 253 4.64 8.35 -11.24
N THR A 254 5.68 8.62 -12.04
CA THR A 254 5.73 9.73 -12.99
C THR A 254 4.70 9.51 -14.09
N SER A 255 3.98 10.57 -14.47
CA SER A 255 3.12 10.61 -15.65
C SER A 255 3.90 10.14 -16.88
N THR A 256 3.71 8.90 -17.31
CA THR A 256 4.26 8.44 -18.58
C THR A 256 3.24 8.86 -19.63
N SER A 257 3.55 9.93 -20.37
CA SER A 257 2.80 10.31 -21.56
C SER A 257 3.10 9.29 -22.66
N SER A 258 2.38 8.18 -22.68
CA SER A 258 2.34 7.31 -23.85
C SER A 258 1.48 7.99 -24.91
N GLN A 259 2.10 8.58 -25.93
CA GLN A 259 1.39 8.91 -27.15
C GLN A 259 1.00 7.58 -27.81
N SER A 260 -0.29 7.24 -27.78
CA SER A 260 -0.80 6.14 -28.59
C SER A 260 -1.22 6.71 -29.93
N VAL A 261 -0.53 6.28 -30.99
CA VAL A 261 -0.96 6.54 -32.36
C VAL A 261 -1.97 5.45 -32.70
N VAL A 262 -3.25 5.81 -32.84
CA VAL A 262 -4.28 4.87 -33.29
C VAL A 262 -4.08 4.62 -34.77
N HIS A 263 -3.68 3.39 -35.12
CA HIS A 263 -3.54 2.95 -36.50
C HIS A 263 -4.93 2.71 -37.11
N THR A 264 -5.24 3.46 -38.17
CA THR A 264 -6.30 3.12 -39.13
C THR A 264 -5.68 2.98 -40.51
N SER A 265 -4.83 1.97 -40.70
CA SER A 265 -4.44 1.51 -42.05
C SER A 265 -4.00 0.06 -41.98
N GLU A 266 -4.58 -0.76 -42.85
CA GLU A 266 -4.28 -2.19 -43.02
C GLU A 266 -2.78 -2.44 -43.22
N GLY A 267 -2.18 -3.25 -42.34
CA GLY A 267 -0.81 -3.75 -42.46
C GLY A 267 0.07 -3.36 -41.27
N LEU A 268 0.42 -4.34 -40.41
CA LEU A 268 1.47 -4.18 -39.40
C LEU A 268 2.81 -4.00 -40.13
N ASP A 269 3.35 -2.78 -40.13
CA ASP A 269 4.72 -2.54 -40.58
C ASP A 269 5.69 -3.32 -39.66
N PRO A 270 6.62 -4.12 -40.21
CA PRO A 270 7.54 -4.95 -39.42
C PRO A 270 8.46 -4.12 -38.50
N GLU A 271 8.72 -2.86 -38.84
CA GLU A 271 9.50 -1.94 -38.00
C GLU A 271 8.78 -1.60 -36.68
N TRP A 272 7.45 -1.53 -36.67
CA TRP A 272 6.67 -1.29 -35.46
C TRP A 272 6.62 -2.51 -34.55
N GLN A 273 6.54 -3.71 -35.11
CA GLN A 273 6.64 -4.95 -34.33
C GLN A 273 8.00 -5.03 -33.61
N GLN A 274 9.08 -4.70 -34.32
CA GLN A 274 10.41 -4.71 -33.73
C GLN A 274 10.59 -3.64 -32.66
N TYR A 275 10.06 -2.42 -32.89
CA TYR A 275 10.03 -1.38 -31.87
C TYR A 275 9.22 -1.79 -30.62
N GLU A 276 8.06 -2.43 -30.79
CA GLU A 276 7.26 -2.92 -29.66
C GLU A 276 8.01 -4.00 -28.84
N GLU A 277 8.70 -4.92 -29.51
CA GLU A 277 9.53 -5.93 -28.86
C GLU A 277 10.71 -5.31 -28.09
N ASP A 278 11.42 -4.36 -28.71
CA ASP A 278 12.54 -3.65 -28.09
C ASP A 278 12.09 -2.80 -26.89
N MET A 279 10.96 -2.11 -27.01
CA MET A 279 10.35 -1.34 -25.92
C MET A 279 9.92 -2.24 -24.77
N LYS A 280 9.35 -3.42 -25.07
CA LYS A 280 8.99 -4.41 -24.06
C LYS A 280 10.21 -4.92 -23.31
N ALA A 281 11.27 -5.29 -24.03
CA ALA A 281 12.53 -5.75 -23.42
C ALA A 281 13.18 -4.67 -22.54
N TYR A 282 13.20 -3.41 -23.03
CA TYR A 282 13.69 -2.26 -22.28
C TYR A 282 12.90 -2.05 -20.98
N SER A 283 11.56 -2.09 -21.06
CA SER A 283 10.70 -1.89 -19.90
C SER A 283 10.82 -3.03 -18.89
N GLU A 284 10.84 -4.28 -19.34
CA GLU A 284 11.01 -5.44 -18.45
C GLU A 284 12.33 -5.33 -17.66
N LYS A 285 13.42 -4.93 -18.33
CA LYS A 285 14.71 -4.68 -17.67
C LYS A 285 14.63 -3.55 -16.64
N ARG A 286 14.00 -2.42 -16.98
CA ARG A 286 13.82 -1.26 -16.09
C ARG A 286 12.97 -1.60 -14.86
N ILE A 287 11.85 -2.30 -15.07
CA ILE A 287 10.92 -2.72 -14.01
C ILE A 287 11.60 -3.71 -13.06
N LEU A 288 12.32 -4.71 -13.57
CA LEU A 288 12.97 -5.71 -12.74
C LEU A 288 13.95 -5.10 -11.72
N ILE A 289 14.69 -4.06 -12.12
CA ILE A 289 15.62 -3.35 -11.24
C ILE A 289 14.87 -2.50 -10.21
N ASN A 290 13.80 -1.84 -10.64
CA ASN A 290 12.95 -1.04 -9.76
C ASN A 290 12.24 -1.92 -8.71
N ASP A 291 11.75 -3.09 -9.12
CA ASP A 291 11.00 -4.04 -8.29
C ASP A 291 11.78 -4.52 -7.07
N VAL A 292 13.08 -4.80 -7.22
CA VAL A 292 13.94 -5.21 -6.09
C VAL A 292 13.98 -4.13 -5.01
N THR A 293 14.10 -2.88 -5.43
CA THR A 293 14.19 -1.75 -4.50
C THR A 293 12.83 -1.43 -3.87
N ASN A 294 11.77 -1.54 -4.68
CA ASN A 294 10.38 -1.40 -4.23
C ASN A 294 9.98 -2.48 -3.22
N LEU A 295 10.49 -3.70 -3.37
CA LEU A 295 10.19 -4.81 -2.46
C LEU A 295 10.69 -4.56 -1.03
N ILE A 296 11.73 -3.72 -0.87
CA ILE A 296 12.26 -3.34 0.44
C ILE A 296 11.45 -2.18 1.06
N SER A 297 10.61 -1.49 0.28
CA SER A 297 9.76 -0.40 0.76
C SER A 297 8.37 -0.90 1.17
N PRO A 298 8.02 -0.94 2.48
CA PRO A 298 6.68 -1.34 2.90
C PRO A 298 5.58 -0.46 2.31
N GLN A 299 5.88 0.83 2.07
CA GLN A 299 4.96 1.75 1.43
C GLN A 299 4.65 1.36 -0.01
N MET A 300 5.66 0.99 -0.78
CA MET A 300 5.44 0.57 -2.16
C MET A 300 4.74 -0.78 -2.22
N ASN A 301 5.12 -1.72 -1.37
CA ASN A 301 4.42 -3.00 -1.26
C ASN A 301 2.94 -2.83 -0.86
N TYR A 302 2.66 -1.92 0.07
CA TYR A 302 1.30 -1.56 0.45
C TYR A 302 0.54 -0.96 -0.72
N TYR A 303 1.12 0.02 -1.42
CA TYR A 303 0.50 0.67 -2.55
C TYR A 303 0.12 -0.34 -3.64
N VAL A 304 1.06 -1.21 -4.04
CA VAL A 304 0.83 -2.23 -5.08
C VAL A 304 -0.24 -3.24 -4.64
N ALA A 305 -0.15 -3.76 -3.41
CA ALA A 305 -1.12 -4.73 -2.90
C ALA A 305 -2.52 -4.13 -2.69
N ALA A 306 -2.60 -2.89 -2.16
CA ALA A 306 -3.86 -2.18 -1.99
C ALA A 306 -4.46 -1.77 -3.34
N MET A 307 -3.65 -1.38 -4.32
CA MET A 307 -4.12 -1.10 -5.68
C MET A 307 -4.70 -2.36 -6.34
N ALA A 308 -4.05 -3.53 -6.20
CA ALA A 308 -4.58 -4.78 -6.73
C ALA A 308 -5.97 -5.14 -6.17
N VAL A 309 -6.25 -4.77 -4.92
CA VAL A 309 -7.57 -4.97 -4.29
C VAL A 309 -8.57 -3.90 -4.69
N THR A 310 -8.13 -2.65 -4.83
CA THR A 310 -9.02 -1.50 -5.05
C THR A 310 -9.31 -1.21 -6.52
N ASN A 311 -8.34 -1.49 -7.38
CA ASN A 311 -8.43 -1.36 -8.83
C ASN A 311 -7.46 -2.37 -9.51
N PRO A 312 -7.88 -3.64 -9.66
CA PRO A 312 -7.08 -4.70 -10.28
C PRO A 312 -6.50 -4.32 -11.66
N ARG A 313 -7.32 -3.65 -12.47
CA ARG A 313 -6.95 -3.25 -13.84
C ARG A 313 -5.79 -2.25 -13.84
N ILE A 314 -5.84 -1.24 -12.97
CA ILE A 314 -4.74 -0.28 -12.82
C ILE A 314 -3.49 -0.95 -12.23
N ALA A 315 -3.65 -1.88 -11.28
CA ALA A 315 -2.53 -2.61 -10.70
C ALA A 315 -1.77 -3.42 -11.77
N MET A 316 -2.48 -4.09 -12.68
CA MET A 316 -1.87 -4.79 -13.81
C MET A 316 -1.09 -3.84 -14.72
N ILE A 317 -1.68 -2.71 -15.12
CA ILE A 317 -1.02 -1.70 -15.96
C ILE A 317 0.29 -1.22 -15.32
N ILE A 318 0.31 -1.02 -14.00
CA ILE A 318 1.49 -0.61 -13.26
C ILE A 318 2.58 -1.71 -13.29
N SER A 319 2.17 -2.97 -13.13
CA SER A 319 3.09 -4.12 -13.07
C SER A 319 3.57 -4.61 -14.45
N SER A 320 2.80 -4.36 -15.51
CA SER A 320 3.02 -4.88 -16.86
C SER A 320 2.47 -3.93 -17.93
N PRO A 321 3.11 -2.75 -18.12
CA PRO A 321 2.58 -1.68 -18.98
C PRO A 321 2.53 -2.00 -20.48
N TYR A 322 3.22 -3.05 -20.93
CA TYR A 322 3.27 -3.48 -22.35
C TYR A 322 2.50 -4.77 -22.62
N GLN A 323 1.81 -5.32 -21.62
CA GLN A 323 0.84 -6.37 -21.89
C GLN A 323 -0.44 -5.75 -22.46
N PRO A 324 -1.13 -6.42 -23.40
CA PRO A 324 -2.44 -5.97 -23.87
C PRO A 324 -3.34 -5.75 -22.67
N MET A 325 -4.07 -4.63 -22.64
CA MET A 325 -5.06 -4.44 -21.58
C MET A 325 -6.05 -5.60 -21.65
N PRO A 326 -6.28 -6.30 -20.53
CA PRO A 326 -7.27 -7.36 -20.53
C PRO A 326 -8.65 -6.77 -20.89
N GLU A 327 -9.41 -7.52 -21.69
CA GLU A 327 -10.77 -7.12 -22.09
C GLU A 327 -11.71 -7.06 -20.87
N GLU A 328 -11.46 -7.92 -19.88
CA GLU A 328 -12.20 -7.98 -18.62
C GLU A 328 -11.33 -7.63 -17.42
N THR A 329 -11.94 -7.02 -16.41
CA THR A 329 -11.33 -6.80 -15.10
C THR A 329 -10.93 -8.12 -14.44
N PRO A 330 -9.66 -8.28 -14.04
CA PRO A 330 -9.20 -9.49 -13.35
C PRO A 330 -9.97 -9.72 -12.07
N GLY A 331 -10.28 -10.99 -11.80
CA GLY A 331 -10.87 -11.38 -10.52
C GLY A 331 -9.91 -11.13 -9.36
N LEU A 332 -10.45 -10.97 -8.15
CA LEU A 332 -9.66 -10.66 -6.95
C LEU A 332 -8.52 -11.66 -6.70
N ALA A 333 -8.76 -12.95 -6.94
CA ALA A 333 -7.75 -13.99 -6.75
C ALA A 333 -6.57 -13.88 -7.72
N GLU A 334 -6.85 -13.49 -8.97
CA GLU A 334 -5.83 -13.27 -10.00
C GLU A 334 -5.01 -12.01 -9.68
N ALA A 335 -5.69 -10.92 -9.35
CA ALA A 335 -5.04 -9.67 -8.93
C ALA A 335 -4.09 -9.88 -7.74
N LEU A 336 -4.52 -10.64 -6.72
CA LEU A 336 -3.69 -10.96 -5.57
C LEU A 336 -2.53 -11.91 -5.89
N ARG A 337 -2.74 -12.81 -6.86
CA ARG A 337 -1.69 -13.69 -7.36
C ARG A 337 -0.58 -12.89 -8.02
N ASP A 338 -0.90 -11.83 -8.76
CA ASP A 338 0.11 -11.02 -9.45
C ASP A 338 0.99 -10.23 -8.48
N VAL A 339 0.43 -9.80 -7.35
CA VAL A 339 1.13 -9.00 -6.33
C VAL A 339 1.61 -9.81 -5.11
N TRP A 340 1.66 -11.14 -5.22
CA TRP A 340 1.96 -12.02 -4.08
C TRP A 340 3.32 -11.71 -3.43
N LYS A 341 4.31 -11.26 -4.20
CA LYS A 341 5.64 -10.87 -3.71
C LYS A 341 5.54 -9.67 -2.77
N ASN A 342 4.73 -8.67 -3.11
CA ASN A 342 4.52 -7.48 -2.30
C ASN A 342 3.80 -7.83 -0.99
N ILE A 343 2.79 -8.71 -1.05
CA ILE A 343 2.11 -9.22 0.14
C ILE A 343 3.10 -9.98 1.05
N ALA A 344 3.92 -10.86 0.47
CA ALA A 344 4.95 -11.57 1.22
C ALA A 344 5.96 -10.60 1.87
N ALA A 345 6.37 -9.56 1.15
CA ALA A 345 7.28 -8.54 1.69
C ALA A 345 6.69 -7.78 2.89
N LEU A 346 5.38 -7.49 2.89
CA LEU A 346 4.67 -6.89 4.05
C LEU A 346 4.66 -7.79 5.29
N ILE A 347 4.92 -9.09 5.15
CA ILE A 347 5.02 -10.03 6.27
C ILE A 347 6.49 -10.23 6.67
N VAL A 348 7.37 -10.46 5.69
CA VAL A 348 8.79 -10.75 5.91
C VAL A 348 9.49 -9.53 6.51
N PHE A 349 9.22 -8.34 6.00
CA PHE A 349 9.85 -7.11 6.47
C PHE A 349 9.67 -6.88 7.98
N PRO A 350 8.44 -6.78 8.54
CA PRO A 350 8.27 -6.63 9.98
C PRO A 350 8.84 -7.81 10.76
N SER A 351 8.76 -9.05 10.23
CA SER A 351 9.30 -10.24 10.91
C SER A 351 10.81 -10.14 11.16
N VAL A 352 11.58 -9.62 10.19
CA VAL A 352 13.02 -9.38 10.36
C VAL A 352 13.28 -8.35 11.46
N PHE A 353 12.56 -7.24 11.47
CA PHE A 353 12.71 -6.20 12.50
C PHE A 353 12.28 -6.71 13.89
N PHE A 354 11.18 -7.47 14.00
CA PHE A 354 10.80 -8.11 15.25
C PHE A 354 11.86 -9.09 15.75
N ALA A 355 12.48 -9.88 14.87
CA ALA A 355 13.57 -10.78 15.25
C ALA A 355 14.79 -9.98 15.77
N VAL A 356 15.15 -8.88 15.13
CA VAL A 356 16.25 -7.99 15.58
C VAL A 356 15.91 -7.38 16.95
N ALA A 357 14.71 -6.85 17.12
CA ALA A 357 14.22 -6.29 18.37
C ALA A 357 14.27 -7.33 19.51
N TYR A 358 13.81 -8.56 19.24
CA TYR A 358 13.85 -9.68 20.18
C TYR A 358 15.29 -10.03 20.59
N ILE A 359 16.17 -10.26 19.61
CA ILE A 359 17.58 -10.62 19.88
C ILE A 359 18.28 -9.52 20.68
N LYS A 360 18.06 -8.25 20.33
CA LYS A 360 18.64 -7.10 21.03
C LYS A 360 18.13 -6.99 22.46
N PHE A 361 16.83 -7.16 22.67
CA PHE A 361 16.22 -7.13 24.00
C PHE A 361 16.75 -8.26 24.90
N MET A 362 16.87 -9.47 24.36
CA MET A 362 17.38 -10.62 25.11
C MET A 362 18.85 -10.48 25.52
N ARG A 363 19.69 -9.87 24.67
CA ARG A 363 21.11 -9.61 24.94
C ARG A 363 21.37 -8.40 25.83
N MET A 364 20.33 -7.65 26.19
CA MET A 364 20.48 -6.46 27.01
C MET A 364 20.92 -6.85 28.42
N ASP A 365 22.03 -6.30 28.90
CA ASP A 365 22.49 -6.51 30.26
C ASP A 365 21.76 -5.54 31.18
N ILE A 366 21.08 -6.05 32.21
CA ILE A 366 20.11 -5.28 33.02
C ILE A 366 20.65 -5.09 34.45
N ARG A 367 21.98 -5.01 34.57
CA ARG A 367 22.71 -4.71 35.81
C ARG A 367 22.45 -3.29 36.28
#